data_AF-A0A318R3X9-F1
#
_entry.id   AF-A0A318R3X9-F1
#
_cell.length_a   1.000
_cell.length_b   1.000
_cell.length_c   1.000
_cell.angle_alpha   90.00
_cell.angle_beta   90.00
_cell.angle_gamma   90.00
#
_symmetry.space_group_name_H-M   'P 1'
#
loop_
_entity.id
_entity.type
_entity.pdbx_description
1 polymer ?
#
loop_
_entity_poly.entity_id
_entity_poly.type
_entity_poly.pdbx_seq_one_letter_code
_entity_poly.pdbx_strand_id
1 'polypeptide(L)' 'MKKTILLLLPFAGLLWVPLYNRHDPVLLGFPFFYWYQLAWVPVTSVLIWMAWKVDKQS' A
#
# COMPACT_ATOMS: atom_id res chain seq x y z
N MET A 1 -21.08 -1.77 -4.44
CA MET A 1 -20.13 -2.17 -5.51
C MET A 1 -19.14 -1.08 -5.92
N LYS A 2 -19.50 0.21 -6.02
CA LYS A 2 -18.58 1.26 -6.51
C LYS A 2 -17.37 1.58 -5.60
N LYS A 3 -17.38 1.14 -4.34
CA LYS A 3 -16.41 1.59 -3.29
C LYS A 3 -15.25 0.62 -3.02
N THR A 4 -15.28 -0.60 -3.59
CA THR A 4 -14.19 -1.59 -3.49
C THR A 4 -12.93 -1.14 -4.23
N ILE A 5 -13.02 -0.10 -5.07
CA ILE A 5 -11.89 0.47 -5.83
C ILE A 5 -10.76 0.97 -4.90
N LEU A 6 -11.07 1.39 -3.67
CA LEU A 6 -10.06 1.78 -2.67
C LEU A 6 -9.07 0.65 -2.35
N LEU A 7 -9.49 -0.61 -2.51
CA LEU A 7 -8.65 -1.79 -2.28
C LEU A 7 -7.75 -2.11 -3.48
N LEU A 8 -7.93 -1.45 -4.64
CA LEU A 8 -7.06 -1.63 -5.81
C LEU A 8 -5.76 -0.80 -5.73
N LEU A 9 -5.73 0.23 -4.88
CA LEU A 9 -4.54 1.07 -4.66
C LEU A 9 -3.26 0.29 -4.31
N PRO A 10 -3.27 -0.63 -3.33
CA PRO A 10 -2.08 -1.40 -2.99
C PRO A 10 -1.62 -2.32 -4.12
N PHE A 11 -2.54 -2.86 -4.91
CA PHE A 11 -2.19 -3.64 -6.10
C PHE A 11 -1.51 -2.77 -7.15
N ALA A 12 -2.01 -1.56 -7.41
CA ALA A 12 -1.37 -0.62 -8.33
C ALA A 12 0.03 -0.19 -7.86
N GLY A 13 0.20 0.05 -6.55
CA GLY A 13 1.48 0.45 -5.94
C GLY A 13 2.55 -0.66 -5.90
N LEU A 14 2.13 -1.93 -5.92
CA LEU A 14 3.01 -3.10 -5.92
C LEU A 14 3.21 -3.71 -7.32
N LEU A 15 2.31 -3.49 -8.29
CA LEU A 15 2.48 -3.98 -9.66
C LEU A 15 3.55 -3.21 -10.45
N TRP A 16 3.86 -1.98 -10.05
CA TRP A 16 4.89 -1.16 -10.69
C TRP A 16 6.28 -1.49 -10.13
N VAL A 17 6.82 -2.65 -10.52
CA VAL A 17 8.15 -3.14 -10.09
C VAL A 17 9.27 -2.08 -10.19
N PRO A 18 9.45 -1.31 -11.27
CA PRO A 18 10.54 -0.33 -11.34
C PRO A 18 10.40 0.87 -10.38
N LEU A 19 9.25 1.03 -9.71
CA LEU A 19 9.04 2.09 -8.71
C LEU A 19 9.79 1.78 -7.42
N TYR A 20 9.88 0.50 -7.05
CA TYR A 20 10.46 0.07 -5.78
C TYR A 20 11.62 -0.91 -5.89
N ASN A 21 11.92 -1.41 -7.10
CA ASN A 21 13.12 -2.19 -7.36
C ASN A 21 14.36 -1.29 -7.46
N ARG A 22 14.71 -0.64 -6.36
CA ARG A 22 15.93 0.15 -6.19
C ARG A 22 16.52 -0.13 -4.81
N HIS A 23 17.83 0.06 -4.69
CA HIS A 23 18.51 -0.12 -3.41
C HIS A 23 18.31 1.09 -2.50
N ASP A 24 18.47 2.29 -3.07
CA ASP A 24 18.40 3.54 -2.35
C ASP A 24 17.04 4.23 -2.47
N PRO A 25 16.60 4.96 -1.43
CA PRO A 25 17.29 5.17 -0.15
C PRO A 25 17.23 3.98 0.80
N VAL A 26 18.32 3.77 1.54
CA VAL A 26 18.38 2.83 2.65
C VAL A 26 17.84 3.51 3.92
N LEU A 27 16.85 2.89 4.57
CA LEU A 27 16.31 3.35 5.85
C LEU A 27 16.60 2.31 6.93
N LEU A 28 17.23 2.73 8.03
CA LEU A 28 17.56 1.85 9.16
C LEU A 28 18.34 0.58 8.76
N GLY A 29 19.14 0.65 7.68
CA GLY A 29 19.86 -0.50 7.11
C GLY A 29 19.04 -1.38 6.16
N PHE A 30 17.76 -1.06 5.93
CA PHE A 30 16.91 -1.74 4.95
C PHE A 30 16.93 -1.00 3.59
N PRO A 31 17.21 -1.70 2.48
CA PRO A 31 17.07 -1.15 1.13
C PRO A 31 15.62 -0.74 0.80
N PHE A 32 15.46 0.18 -0.16
CA PHE A 32 14.16 0.71 -0.60
C PHE A 32 13.13 -0.37 -0.92
N PHE A 33 13.55 -1.40 -1.65
CA PHE A 33 12.69 -2.53 -1.99
C PHE A 33 11.95 -3.12 -0.77
N TYR A 34 12.64 -3.31 0.35
CA TYR A 34 12.08 -3.98 1.53
C TYR A 34 11.23 -3.06 2.37
N TRP A 35 11.74 -1.87 2.71
CA TRP A 35 10.99 -0.99 3.59
C TRP A 35 9.74 -0.43 2.89
N TYR A 36 9.79 -0.25 1.57
CA TYR A 36 8.62 0.18 0.80
C TYR A 36 7.48 -0.85 0.90
N GLN A 37 7.79 -2.15 0.77
CA GLN A 37 6.81 -3.23 0.98
C GLN A 37 6.27 -3.26 2.41
N LEU A 38 7.13 -3.07 3.40
CA LEU A 38 6.72 -2.98 4.80
C LEU A 38 5.82 -1.76 5.07
N ALA A 39 6.09 -0.61 4.45
CA ALA A 39 5.27 0.58 4.56
C ALA A 39 3.86 0.37 3.98
N TRP A 40 3.70 -0.55 3.02
CA TRP A 40 2.37 -0.93 2.51
C TRP A 40 1.51 -1.68 3.52
N VAL A 41 2.08 -2.31 4.56
CA VAL A 41 1.30 -3.03 5.60
C VAL A 41 0.38 -2.10 6.41
N PRO A 42 0.86 -0.99 7.01
CA PRO A 42 -0.02 -0.03 7.68
C PRO A 42 -0.93 0.70 6.68
N VAL A 43 -0.43 1.03 5.48
CA VAL A 43 -1.25 1.70 4.44
C VAL A 43 -2.45 0.85 4.05
N THR A 44 -2.24 -0.44 3.77
CA THR A 44 -3.32 -1.38 3.43
C THR A 44 -4.30 -1.55 4.58
N SER A 45 -3.82 -1.63 5.83
CA SER A 45 -4.67 -1.69 7.02
C SER A 45 -5.58 -0.47 7.14
N VAL A 46 -5.05 0.74 6.91
CA VAL A 46 -5.83 1.99 6.91
C VAL A 46 -6.85 2.00 5.76
N LEU A 47 -6.45 1.57 4.55
CA LEU A 47 -7.35 1.50 3.40
C LEU A 47 -8.51 0.53 3.66
N ILE A 48 -8.25 -0.63 4.27
CA ILE A 48 -9.29 -1.59 4.67
C ILE A 48 -10.23 -0.97 5.72
N TRP A 49 -9.68 -0.31 6.74
CA TRP A 49 -10.49 0.37 7.76
C TRP A 49 -11.37 1.46 7.16
N MET A 50 -10.83 2.28 6.26
CA MET A 50 -11.58 3.30 5.54
C MET A 50 -12.69 2.68 4.68
N ALA A 51 -12.39 1.61 3.94
CA ALA A 51 -13.38 0.89 3.14
C ALA A 51 -14.52 0.37 4.02
N TRP A 52 -14.20 -0.25 5.17
CA TRP A 52 -15.21 -0.70 6.14
C TRP A 52 -16.06 0.44 6.69
N LYS A 53 -15.44 1.56 7.10
CA LYS A 53 -16.15 2.71 7.65
C LYS A 53 -17.11 3.33 6.63
N VAL A 54 -16.67 3.43 5.37
CA VAL A 54 -17.45 4.01 4.28
C VAL A 54 -18.57 3.08 3.79
N ASP A 55 -18.40 1.77 3.93
CA ASP A 55 -19.44 0.77 3.65
C ASP A 55 -20.55 0.82 4.72
N LYS A 56 -20.17 0.90 6.00
CA LYS A 56 -21.11 1.01 7.14
C LYS A 56 -21.95 2.30 7.13
N GLN A 57 -21.54 3.33 6.38
CA GLN A 57 -22.24 4.61 6.25
C GLN A 57 -23.34 4.58 5.16
N SER A 58 -23.43 3.51 4.38
CA SER A 58 -24.47 3.30 3.35
C SER A 58 -25.65 2.51 3.88
#